data_AF-A0A821FHS2-F1
#
_entry.id   AF-A0A821FHS2-F1
#
_cell.length_a   1.000
_cell.length_b   1.000
_cell.length_c   1.000
_cell.angle_alpha   90.00
_cell.angle_beta   90.00
_cell.angle_gamma   90.00
#
_symmetry.space_group_name_H-M   'P 1'
#
loop_
_entity.id
_entity.type
_entity.pdbx_description
1 polymer ?
#
loop_
_entity_poly.entity_id
_entity_poly.type
_entity_poly.pdbx_seq_one_letter_code
_entity_poly.pdbx_strand_id
1 'polypeptide(L)'
;LNVPGDGITVQQVRQLASNVLFALSVNNFGTLFSKVVSRLECLIVSGDETCEAGDLDLIQHMNVDMLKLTRLLNEEVQKWRLLKKFHHTELVKSVEKAIWNWLDTYPEEFTDLQKRPNAELS
;
A
#
# COMPACT_ATOMS: atom_id res chain seq x y z
N LEU A 1 -4.33 1.22 36.98
CA LEU A 1 -5.59 1.76 36.43
C LEU A 1 -5.40 1.87 34.93
N ASN A 2 -5.93 0.91 34.16
CA ASN A 2 -5.92 0.96 32.70
C ASN A 2 -7.17 1.75 32.28
N VAL A 3 -7.01 2.99 31.79
CA VAL A 3 -8.13 3.85 31.40
C VAL A 3 -8.65 3.36 30.04
N PRO A 4 -9.92 2.96 29.90
CA PRO A 4 -10.47 2.41 28.65
C PRO A 4 -10.59 3.42 27.49
N GLY A 5 -10.08 4.65 27.64
CA GLY A 5 -10.25 5.74 26.67
C GLY A 5 -9.09 5.94 25.68
N ASP A 6 -7.89 5.43 25.99
CA ASP A 6 -6.70 5.73 25.17
C ASP A 6 -6.74 5.06 23.78
N GLY A 7 -7.36 3.87 23.68
CA GLY A 7 -7.46 3.14 22.42
C GLY A 7 -8.33 3.83 21.36
N ILE A 8 -9.40 4.51 21.78
CA ILE A 8 -10.31 5.23 20.87
C ILE A 8 -9.59 6.44 20.27
N THR A 9 -8.84 7.18 21.09
CA THR A 9 -8.06 8.34 20.66
C THR A 9 -6.96 7.95 19.68
N VAL A 10 -6.25 6.84 19.91
CA VAL A 10 -5.20 6.35 19.00
C VAL A 10 -5.77 5.93 17.64
N GLN A 11 -6.93 5.25 17.62
CA GLN A 11 -7.59 4.88 16.37
C GLN A 11 -8.05 6.10 15.57
N GLN A 12 -8.61 7.12 16.23
CA GLN A 12 -9.01 8.37 15.58
C GLN A 12 -7.81 9.11 14.97
N VAL A 13 -6.70 9.21 15.71
CA VAL A 13 -5.48 9.84 15.20
C VAL A 13 -4.94 9.07 13.99
N ARG A 14 -4.91 7.73 14.03
CA ARG A 14 -4.50 6.91 12.88
C ARG A 14 -5.40 7.14 11.67
N GLN A 15 -6.71 7.22 11.86
CA GLN A 15 -7.63 7.49 10.77
C GLN A 15 -7.41 8.89 10.15
N LEU A 16 -7.23 9.91 10.98
CA LEU A 16 -6.94 11.26 10.50
C LEU A 16 -5.59 11.30 9.74
N ALA A 17 -4.57 10.65 10.27
CA ALA A 17 -3.27 10.53 9.60
C ALA A 17 -3.39 9.79 8.24
N SER A 18 -4.16 8.71 8.18
CA SER A 18 -4.49 8.00 6.94
C SER A 18 -5.13 8.93 5.92
N ASN A 19 -6.11 9.74 6.33
CA ASN A 19 -6.78 10.68 5.44
C ASN A 19 -5.82 11.75 4.90
N VAL A 20 -4.91 12.24 5.75
CA VAL A 20 -3.86 13.18 5.34
C VAL A 20 -2.91 12.54 4.33
N LEU A 21 -2.43 11.32 4.60
CA LEU A 21 -1.56 10.56 3.69
C LEU A 21 -2.24 10.33 2.33
N PHE A 22 -3.51 9.94 2.35
CA PHE A 22 -4.31 9.75 1.15
C PHE A 22 -4.38 11.04 0.32
N ALA A 23 -4.77 12.16 0.93
CA ALA A 23 -4.86 13.44 0.24
C ALA A 23 -3.50 13.91 -0.31
N LEU A 24 -2.41 13.73 0.45
CA LEU A 24 -1.07 14.11 0.01
C LEU A 24 -0.57 13.24 -1.15
N SER A 25 -0.90 11.95 -1.14
CA SER A 25 -0.45 10.99 -2.16
C SER A 25 -0.98 11.30 -3.55
N VAL A 26 -2.10 12.01 -3.68
CA VAL A 26 -2.64 12.46 -4.98
C VAL A 26 -1.58 13.22 -5.79
N ASN A 27 -0.83 14.11 -5.14
CA ASN A 27 0.21 14.93 -5.77
C ASN A 27 1.64 14.46 -5.49
N ASN A 28 1.82 13.56 -4.50
CA ASN A 28 3.13 13.11 -4.04
C ASN A 28 3.33 11.60 -4.19
N PHE A 29 2.56 10.95 -5.07
CA PHE A 29 2.63 9.51 -5.30
C PHE A 29 4.08 9.05 -5.54
N GLY A 30 4.82 9.73 -6.42
CA GLY A 30 6.21 9.34 -6.75
C GLY A 30 7.14 9.28 -5.53
N THR A 31 6.99 10.20 -4.58
CA THR A 31 7.77 10.23 -3.34
C THR A 31 7.42 9.06 -2.43
N LEU A 32 6.13 8.84 -2.19
CA LEU A 32 5.67 7.74 -1.34
C LEU A 32 5.97 6.37 -1.96
N PHE A 33 5.77 6.25 -3.28
CA PHE A 33 6.11 5.08 -4.05
C PHE A 33 7.62 4.76 -3.94
N SER A 34 8.50 5.75 -4.07
CA SER A 34 9.94 5.54 -3.90
C SER A 34 10.30 5.10 -2.49
N LYS A 35 9.57 5.57 -1.48
CA LYS A 35 9.74 5.15 -0.08
C LYS A 35 9.38 3.67 0.11
N VAL A 36 8.26 3.23 -0.49
CA VAL A 36 7.84 1.81 -0.50
C VAL A 36 8.89 0.94 -1.19
N VAL A 37 9.33 1.32 -2.40
CA VAL A 37 10.35 0.58 -3.16
C VAL A 37 11.66 0.45 -2.36
N SER A 38 12.14 1.55 -1.78
CA SER A 38 13.36 1.55 -0.96
C SER A 38 13.23 0.64 0.26
N ARG A 39 12.03 0.59 0.87
CA ARG A 39 11.77 -0.31 1.99
C ARG A 39 11.82 -1.76 1.54
N LEU A 40 11.16 -2.12 0.44
CA LEU A 40 11.18 -3.49 -0.09
C LEU A 40 12.60 -3.96 -0.38
N GLU A 41 13.41 -3.10 -1.01
CA GLU A 41 14.82 -3.38 -1.26
C GLU A 41 15.59 -3.59 0.04
N CYS A 42 15.36 -2.74 1.04
CA CYS A 42 15.97 -2.91 2.36
C CYS A 42 15.61 -4.24 3.01
N LEU A 43 14.33 -4.67 2.95
CA LEU A 43 13.87 -5.95 3.50
C LEU A 43 14.46 -7.16 2.75
N ILE A 44 14.64 -7.03 1.43
CA ILE A 44 15.31 -8.07 0.62
C ILE A 44 16.78 -8.19 0.99
N VAL A 45 17.48 -7.07 1.19
CA VAL A 45 18.92 -7.03 1.50
C VAL A 45 19.22 -7.42 2.94
N SER A 46 18.46 -6.90 3.91
CA SER A 46 18.71 -7.14 5.34
C SER A 46 18.42 -8.60 5.70
N GLY A 47 17.37 -9.19 5.13
CA GLY A 47 16.93 -10.56 5.43
C GLY A 47 16.59 -10.80 6.91
N ASP A 48 16.47 -9.74 7.71
CA ASP A 48 16.32 -9.76 9.16
C ASP A 48 14.84 -9.79 9.55
N GLU A 49 14.46 -10.75 10.39
CA GLU A 49 13.09 -10.91 10.88
C GLU A 49 12.63 -9.78 11.81
N THR A 50 13.56 -8.98 12.31
CA THR A 50 13.30 -7.82 13.17
C THR A 50 13.15 -6.50 12.40
N CYS A 51 13.39 -6.51 11.08
CA CYS A 51 13.25 -5.30 10.28
C CYS A 51 11.77 -4.92 10.14
N GLU A 52 11.37 -3.80 10.76
CA GLU A 52 9.98 -3.35 10.71
C GLU A 52 9.55 -3.04 9.27
N ALA A 53 8.53 -3.75 8.82
CA ALA A 53 7.91 -3.57 7.51
C ALA A 53 6.79 -2.51 7.52
N GLY A 54 6.68 -1.70 8.59
CA GLY A 54 5.62 -0.69 8.75
C GLY A 54 5.57 0.37 7.65
N ASP A 55 6.63 0.56 6.86
CA ASP A 55 6.59 1.40 5.66
C ASP A 55 5.84 0.75 4.48
N LEU A 56 5.67 -0.58 4.46
CA LEU A 56 4.79 -1.28 3.49
C LEU A 56 3.32 -0.98 3.78
N ASP A 57 2.97 -0.74 5.05
CA ASP A 57 1.63 -0.34 5.46
C ASP A 57 1.21 0.98 4.81
N LEU A 58 2.17 1.81 4.37
CA LEU A 58 1.92 3.04 3.61
C LEU A 58 1.10 2.80 2.34
N ILE A 59 1.28 1.64 1.69
CA ILE A 59 0.59 1.27 0.44
C ILE A 59 -0.92 1.37 0.62
N GLN A 60 -1.46 0.91 1.75
CA GLN A 60 -2.90 0.89 2.01
C GLN A 60 -3.50 2.30 2.17
N HIS A 61 -2.67 3.31 2.44
CA HIS A 61 -3.11 4.68 2.71
C HIS A 61 -2.93 5.60 1.48
N MET A 62 -2.36 5.10 0.40
CA MET A 62 -2.13 5.87 -0.82
C MET A 62 -3.39 5.91 -1.68
N ASN A 63 -3.72 7.10 -2.18
CA ASN A 63 -4.60 7.29 -3.31
C ASN A 63 -3.87 6.84 -4.58
N VAL A 64 -4.38 5.78 -5.19
CA VAL A 64 -3.85 5.21 -6.42
C VAL A 64 -4.99 5.09 -7.43
N ASP A 65 -4.76 5.65 -8.62
CA ASP A 65 -5.55 5.38 -9.83
C ASP A 65 -5.01 4.10 -10.50
N MET A 66 -5.66 3.64 -11.57
CA MET A 66 -5.28 2.43 -12.30
C MET A 66 -3.81 2.42 -12.73
N LEU A 67 -3.28 3.56 -13.19
CA LEU A 67 -1.91 3.64 -13.67
C LEU A 67 -0.92 3.48 -12.50
N LYS A 68 -1.18 4.16 -11.39
CA LYS A 68 -0.39 4.05 -10.16
C LYS A 68 -0.48 2.65 -9.55
N LEU A 69 -1.66 2.05 -9.55
CA LEU A 69 -1.91 0.70 -9.05
C LEU A 69 -1.16 -0.34 -9.89
N THR A 70 -1.25 -0.25 -11.22
CA THR A 70 -0.51 -1.15 -12.14
C THR A 70 0.99 -1.06 -11.89
N ARG A 71 1.53 0.17 -11.77
CA ARG A 71 2.95 0.38 -11.45
C ARG A 71 3.34 -0.23 -10.10
N LEU A 72 2.50 -0.08 -9.07
CA LEU A 72 2.74 -0.65 -7.76
C LEU A 72 2.77 -2.19 -7.83
N LEU A 73 1.75 -2.81 -8.44
CA LEU A 73 1.68 -4.27 -8.57
C LEU A 73 2.87 -4.86 -9.34
N ASN A 74 3.28 -4.23 -10.45
CA ASN A 74 4.43 -4.69 -11.23
C ASN A 74 5.72 -4.72 -10.40
N GLU A 75 5.91 -3.72 -9.54
CA GLU A 75 7.10 -3.58 -8.71
C GLU A 75 7.10 -4.59 -7.56
N GLU A 76 5.93 -4.83 -6.95
CA GLU A 76 5.77 -5.88 -5.95
C GLU A 76 6.00 -7.28 -6.53
N VAL A 77 5.44 -7.59 -7.70
CA VAL A 77 5.58 -8.91 -8.34
C VAL A 77 7.05 -9.22 -8.66
N GLN A 78 7.81 -8.23 -9.13
CA GLN A 78 9.24 -8.40 -9.39
C GLN A 78 10.04 -8.70 -8.13
N LYS A 79 9.66 -8.09 -7.00
CA LYS A 79 10.38 -8.19 -5.72
C LYS A 79 9.89 -9.34 -4.84
N TRP A 80 8.69 -9.84 -5.07
CA TRP A 80 8.03 -10.90 -4.30
C TRP A 80 8.88 -12.15 -4.12
N ARG A 81 9.54 -12.62 -5.19
CA ARG A 81 10.35 -13.84 -5.15
C ARG A 81 11.62 -13.70 -4.30
N LEU A 82 12.07 -12.46 -4.09
CA LEU A 82 13.28 -12.14 -3.33
C LEU A 82 12.96 -11.83 -1.87
N LEU A 83 11.72 -11.43 -1.59
CA LEU A 83 11.25 -11.11 -0.26
C LEU A 83 11.18 -12.38 0.62
N LYS A 84 11.42 -12.22 1.92
CA LYS A 84 11.28 -13.32 2.88
C LYS A 84 9.80 -13.59 3.17
N LYS A 85 9.46 -14.87 3.35
CA LYS A 85 8.07 -15.34 3.53
C LYS A 85 7.28 -14.65 4.64
N PHE A 86 7.92 -14.23 5.73
CA PHE A 86 7.20 -13.60 6.83
C PHE A 86 6.72 -12.17 6.50
N HIS A 87 7.40 -11.46 5.59
CA HIS A 87 6.95 -10.15 5.09
C HIS A 87 5.87 -10.25 4.00
N HIS A 88 5.71 -11.41 3.36
CA HIS A 88 4.71 -11.62 2.31
C HIS A 88 3.30 -11.31 2.78
N THR A 89 2.98 -11.75 3.99
CA THR A 89 1.64 -11.57 4.57
C THR A 89 1.30 -10.09 4.78
N GLU A 90 2.26 -9.29 5.25
CA GLU A 90 2.06 -7.86 5.46
C GLU A 90 1.90 -7.14 4.12
N LEU A 91 2.79 -7.43 3.17
CA LEU A 91 2.73 -6.86 1.84
C LEU A 91 1.38 -7.13 1.14
N VAL A 92 0.92 -8.39 1.14
CA VAL A 92 -0.37 -8.76 0.53
C VAL A 92 -1.53 -8.02 1.18
N LYS A 93 -1.53 -7.89 2.52
CA LYS A 93 -2.60 -7.16 3.23
C LYS A 93 -2.65 -5.69 2.82
N SER A 94 -1.49 -5.05 2.70
CA SER A 94 -1.43 -3.64 2.31
C SER A 94 -1.84 -3.44 0.84
N VAL A 95 -1.42 -4.34 -0.05
CA VAL A 95 -1.82 -4.33 -1.47
C VAL A 95 -3.32 -4.59 -1.64
N GLU A 96 -3.87 -5.59 -0.95
CA GLU A 96 -5.30 -5.92 -0.99
C GLU A 96 -6.16 -4.71 -0.63
N LYS A 97 -5.81 -4.01 0.45
CA LYS A 97 -6.51 -2.79 0.86
C LYS A 97 -6.35 -1.65 -0.14
N ALA A 98 -5.19 -1.51 -0.77
CA ALA A 98 -5.01 -0.51 -1.83
C ALA A 98 -5.92 -0.80 -3.05
N ILE A 99 -6.09 -2.07 -3.42
CA ILE A 99 -7.03 -2.48 -4.48
C ILE A 99 -8.47 -2.12 -4.10
N TRP A 100 -8.89 -2.43 -2.86
CA TRP A 100 -10.24 -2.05 -2.39
C TRP A 100 -10.44 -0.54 -2.35
N ASN A 101 -9.46 0.22 -1.86
CA ASN A 101 -9.53 1.67 -1.85
C ASN A 101 -9.59 2.25 -3.27
N TRP A 102 -8.87 1.68 -4.23
CA TRP A 102 -8.97 2.06 -5.63
C TRP A 102 -10.37 1.80 -6.19
N LEU A 103 -10.95 0.62 -5.92
CA LEU A 103 -12.33 0.29 -6.33
C LEU A 103 -13.35 1.28 -5.74
N ASP A 104 -13.20 1.65 -4.47
CA ASP A 104 -14.09 2.59 -3.79
C ASP A 104 -13.90 4.04 -4.27
N THR A 105 -12.69 4.42 -4.65
CA THR A 105 -12.34 5.80 -5.05
C THR A 105 -12.58 6.06 -6.54
N TYR A 106 -12.33 5.07 -7.39
CA TYR A 106 -12.35 5.16 -8.86
C TYR A 106 -13.20 4.03 -9.50
N PRO A 107 -14.48 3.88 -9.13
CA PRO A 107 -15.34 2.80 -9.65
C PRO A 107 -15.52 2.83 -11.18
N GLU A 108 -15.41 4.01 -11.78
CA GLU A 108 -15.44 4.20 -13.24
C GLU A 108 -14.25 3.55 -13.94
N GLU A 109 -13.05 3.62 -13.35
CA GLU A 109 -11.84 2.99 -13.91
C GLU A 109 -11.97 1.47 -13.93
N PHE A 110 -12.58 0.89 -12.89
CA PHE A 110 -12.90 -0.54 -12.87
C PHE A 110 -13.92 -0.92 -13.94
N THR A 111 -14.96 -0.10 -14.12
CA THR A 111 -15.96 -0.31 -15.17
C THR A 111 -15.32 -0.28 -16.56
N ASP A 112 -14.35 0.60 -16.78
CA ASP A 112 -13.63 0.69 -18.04
C ASP A 112 -12.62 -0.45 -18.23
N LEU A 113 -11.98 -0.91 -17.16
CA LEU A 113 -11.12 -2.10 -17.18
C LEU A 113 -11.91 -3.35 -17.62
N GLN A 114 -13.15 -3.52 -17.19
CA GLN A 114 -14.00 -4.64 -17.61
C GLN A 114 -14.31 -4.61 -19.12
N LYS A 115 -14.45 -3.41 -19.70
CA LYS A 115 -14.69 -3.25 -21.15
C LYS A 115 -13.42 -3.40 -21.96
N ARG A 116 -12.30 -2.96 -21.42
CA ARG A 116 -10.98 -2.93 -22.05
C ARG A 116 -9.94 -3.47 -21.06
N PRO A 117 -9.71 -4.79 -21.08
CA PRO A 117 -8.75 -5.41 -20.18
C PRO A 117 -7.37 -4.75 -20.30
N ASN A 118 -6.73 -4.51 -19.16
CA ASN A 118 -5.37 -3.99 -19.12
C ASN A 118 -4.38 -5.13 -19.48
N ALA A 119 -3.65 -4.95 -20.58
CA ALA A 119 -2.68 -5.93 -21.05
C ALA A 119 -1.49 -6.11 -20.09
N GLU A 120 -1.17 -5.10 -19.27
CA GLU A 120 -0.11 -5.21 -18.25
C GLU A 120 -0.53 -6.06 -17.04
N LEU A 121 -1.84 -6.28 -16.86
CA LEU A 121 -2.41 -7.09 -15.78
C LEU A 121 -2.88 -8.48 -16.26
N SER A 122 -2.69 -8.80 -17.55
CA SER A 122 -3.10 -10.07 -18.18
C SER A 122 -2.02 -11.14 -18.09
#